data_AF-A0AAV2R2I2-F1
#
_entry.id   AF-A0AAV2R2I2-F1
#
_cell.length_a   1.000
_cell.length_b   1.000
_cell.length_c   1.000
_cell.angle_alpha   90.00
_cell.angle_beta   90.00
_cell.angle_gamma   90.00
#
_symmetry.space_group_name_H-M   'P 1'
#
loop_
_entity.id
_entity.type
_entity.pdbx_description
1 polymer ?
#
loop_
_entity_poly.entity_id
_entity_poly.type
_entity_poly.pdbx_seq_one_letter_code
_entity_poly.pdbx_strand_id
1 'polypeptide(L)'
;MLIFNQAINTGQYPDALKIAKVIPLFKKGDPHQINNYRPISLLSIINKNFEKLLYRRLYKFLIKHNVLYKYQFGFRKGYSTTMALIEIVNNIKTAIDNNKFVCGIFLDLTKAFDTINHQILLDKLHH
;
A
#
# COMPACT_ATOMS: atom_id res chain seq x y z
N MET A 1 -0.74 0.49 26.71
CA MET A 1 -1.82 0.79 25.73
C MET A 1 -2.45 2.17 25.92
N LEU A 2 -2.34 2.80 27.09
CA LEU A 2 -2.87 4.15 27.36
C LEU A 2 -2.37 5.20 26.36
N ILE A 3 -1.05 5.25 26.12
CA ILE A 3 -0.42 6.20 25.17
C ILE A 3 -1.01 6.07 23.76
N PHE A 4 -1.24 4.84 23.27
CA PHE A 4 -1.80 4.61 21.94
C PHE A 4 -3.27 5.04 21.85
N ASN A 5 -4.06 4.74 22.88
CA ASN A 5 -5.46 5.15 22.91
C ASN A 5 -5.58 6.67 23.05
N GLN A 6 -4.75 7.31 23.86
CA GLN A 6 -4.66 8.76 23.96
C GLN A 6 -4.30 9.38 22.62
N ALA A 7 -3.22 8.93 21.97
CA ALA A 7 -2.81 9.44 20.66
C ALA A 7 -3.92 9.33 19.60
N ILE A 8 -4.70 8.25 19.62
CA ILE A 8 -5.82 8.06 18.69
C ILE A 8 -7.01 8.97 19.05
N ASN A 9 -7.33 9.10 20.33
CA ASN A 9 -8.46 9.92 20.79
C ASN A 9 -8.21 11.41 20.64
N THR A 10 -6.96 11.86 20.85
CA THR A 10 -6.58 13.27 20.70
C THR A 10 -6.15 13.62 19.28
N GLY A 11 -5.91 12.62 18.42
CA GLY A 11 -5.31 12.82 17.10
C GLY A 11 -3.85 13.29 17.15
N GLN A 12 -3.21 13.29 18.31
CA GLN A 12 -1.84 13.75 18.48
C GLN A 12 -0.86 12.58 18.46
N TYR A 13 -0.03 12.54 17.41
CA TYR A 13 1.00 11.52 17.26
C TYR A 13 2.30 11.92 18.00
N PRO A 14 2.84 11.08 18.91
CA PRO A 14 4.03 11.43 19.69
C PRO A 14 5.28 11.70 18.84
N ASP A 15 5.96 12.81 19.07
CA ASP A 15 7.15 13.21 18.28
C ASP A 15 8.30 12.19 18.37
N ALA A 16 8.50 11.58 19.54
CA ALA A 16 9.50 10.53 19.73
C ALA A 16 9.26 9.31 18.82
N LEU A 17 8.02 9.05 18.42
CA LEU A 17 7.69 7.95 17.51
C LEU A 17 7.87 8.35 16.03
N LYS A 18 7.94 9.65 15.71
CA LYS A 18 8.16 10.13 14.33
C LYS A 18 9.60 9.93 13.84
N ILE A 19 10.53 9.68 14.76
CA ILE A 19 11.94 9.49 14.45
C ILE A 19 12.16 8.15 13.72
N ALA A 20 12.81 8.21 12.57
CA ALA A 20 13.14 7.05 11.75
C ALA A 20 14.62 7.06 11.34
N LYS A 21 15.26 5.88 11.33
CA LYS A 21 16.58 5.72 10.71
C LYS A 21 16.40 5.40 9.24
N VAL A 22 16.79 6.32 8.36
CA VAL A 22 16.71 6.12 6.90
C VAL A 22 17.95 5.38 6.41
N ILE A 23 17.75 4.26 5.73
CA ILE A 23 18.82 3.46 5.12
C ILE A 23 18.58 3.38 3.60
N PRO A 24 19.51 3.85 2.76
CA PRO A 24 19.41 3.67 1.32
C PRO A 24 19.76 2.23 0.93
N LEU A 25 18.82 1.53 0.31
CA LEU A 25 19.02 0.18 -0.20
C LEU A 25 19.15 0.19 -1.72
N PHE A 26 20.25 -0.34 -2.24
CA PHE A 26 20.47 -0.41 -3.68
C PHE A 26 19.42 -1.30 -4.36
N LYS A 27 18.78 -0.79 -5.42
CA LYS A 27 17.69 -1.48 -6.13
C LYS A 27 18.18 -2.17 -7.41
N LYS A 28 18.81 -1.42 -8.33
CA LYS A 28 19.32 -1.89 -9.64
C LYS A 28 20.04 -0.76 -10.38
N GLY A 29 20.88 -1.08 -11.37
CA GLY A 29 21.50 -0.09 -12.28
C GLY A 29 22.91 0.30 -11.85
N ASP A 30 23.29 1.55 -12.11
CA ASP A 30 24.58 2.12 -11.71
C ASP A 30 24.60 2.46 -10.20
N PRO A 31 25.51 1.89 -9.39
CA PRO A 31 25.68 2.22 -7.97
C PRO A 31 26.07 3.68 -7.69
N HIS A 32 26.63 4.40 -8.66
CA HIS A 32 26.98 5.82 -8.47
C HIS A 32 25.80 6.78 -8.64
N GLN A 33 24.65 6.28 -9.12
CA GLN A 33 23.44 7.07 -9.30
C GLN A 33 22.51 6.93 -8.08
N ILE A 34 22.31 8.03 -7.35
CA ILE A 34 21.49 8.05 -6.12
C ILE A 34 20.04 7.59 -6.38
N ASN A 35 19.49 7.87 -7.57
CA ASN A 35 18.15 7.44 -7.96
C ASN A 35 17.95 5.92 -8.02
N ASN A 36 19.03 5.15 -8.02
CA ASN A 36 19.00 3.69 -8.01
C ASN A 36 18.90 3.09 -6.60
N TYR A 37 18.82 3.93 -5.57
CA TYR A 37 18.59 3.52 -4.18
C TYR A 37 17.15 3.79 -3.78
N ARG A 38 16.63 2.90 -2.92
CA ARG A 38 15.35 3.06 -2.24
C ARG A 38 15.60 3.44 -0.78
N PRO A 39 15.14 4.60 -0.30
CA PRO A 39 15.21 4.90 1.12
C PRO A 39 14.23 4.01 1.88
N ILE A 40 14.72 3.32 2.92
CA ILE A 40 13.90 2.54 3.84
C ILE A 40 13.95 3.22 5.20
N SER A 41 12.79 3.62 5.71
CA SER A 41 12.64 4.19 7.05
C SER A 41 12.47 3.09 8.09
N LEU A 42 13.49 2.87 8.92
CA LEU A 42 13.41 1.98 10.07
C LEU A 42 12.85 2.72 11.28
N LEU A 43 11.58 2.40 11.59
CA LEU A 43 10.85 2.92 12.73
C LEU A 43 11.17 2.12 14.00
N SER A 44 10.99 2.75 15.16
CA SER A 44 11.12 2.09 16.46
C SER A 44 10.11 0.94 16.60
N ILE A 45 10.45 -0.06 17.44
CA ILE A 45 9.56 -1.21 17.69
C ILE A 45 8.21 -0.76 18.26
N ILE A 46 8.21 0.30 19.07
CA ILE A 46 7.00 0.88 19.64
C ILE A 46 6.11 1.46 18.52
N ASN A 47 6.70 2.20 17.58
CA ASN A 47 5.99 2.73 16.43
C ASN A 47 5.39 1.61 15.56
N LYS A 48 6.17 0.58 15.21
CA LYS A 48 5.68 -0.56 14.42
C LYS A 48 4.45 -1.24 15.05
N ASN A 49 4.42 -1.35 16.39
CA ASN A 49 3.27 -1.88 17.10
C ASN A 49 2.03 -0.97 17.01
N PHE A 50 2.25 0.34 17.07
CA PHE A 50 1.19 1.33 16.88
C PHE A 50 0.62 1.31 15.46
N GLU A 51 1.47 1.30 14.43
CA GLU A 51 1.06 1.18 13.02
C GLU A 51 0.28 -0.11 12.78
N LYS A 52 0.73 -1.23 13.34
CA LYS A 52 0.02 -2.52 13.24
C LYS A 52 -1.38 -2.46 13.88
N LEU A 53 -1.52 -1.74 15.00
CA LEU A 53 -2.81 -1.53 15.65
C LEU A 53 -3.74 -0.69 14.76
N LEU A 54 -3.25 0.42 14.21
CA LEU A 54 -3.99 1.29 13.30
C LEU A 54 -4.40 0.55 12.02
N TYR A 55 -3.45 -0.13 11.39
CA TYR A 55 -3.69 -0.98 10.22
C TYR A 55 -4.82 -1.97 10.48
N ARG A 56 -4.81 -2.66 11.63
CA ARG A 56 -5.86 -3.63 11.96
C ARG A 56 -7.24 -2.97 12.10
N ARG A 57 -7.31 -1.76 12.66
CA ARG A 57 -8.58 -1.01 12.78
C ARG A 57 -9.07 -0.53 11.40
N LEU A 58 -8.19 0.10 10.62
CA LEU A 58 -8.49 0.57 9.27
C LEU A 58 -8.92 -0.57 8.35
N TYR A 59 -8.15 -1.66 8.32
CA TYR A 59 -8.45 -2.80 7.45
C TYR A 59 -9.80 -3.45 7.77
N LYS A 60 -10.18 -3.52 9.06
CA LYS A 60 -11.52 -3.98 9.46
C LYS A 60 -12.63 -3.06 8.92
N PHE A 61 -12.42 -1.75 8.98
CA PHE A 61 -13.36 -0.79 8.40
C PHE A 61 -13.49 -0.96 6.88
N LEU A 62 -12.36 -1.02 6.16
CA LEU A 62 -12.33 -1.18 4.70
C LEU A 62 -13.07 -2.44 4.24
N ILE A 63 -12.93 -3.56 4.95
CA ILE A 63 -13.69 -4.78 4.67
C ILE A 63 -15.17 -4.61 5.01
N LYS A 64 -15.49 -4.12 6.22
CA LYS A 64 -16.88 -3.99 6.68
C LYS A 64 -17.74 -3.15 5.72
N HIS A 65 -17.13 -2.13 5.12
CA HIS A 65 -17.80 -1.20 4.21
C HIS A 65 -17.53 -1.48 2.72
N ASN A 66 -16.89 -2.60 2.38
CA ASN A 66 -16.55 -2.98 1.00
C ASN A 66 -15.88 -1.86 0.18
N VAL A 67 -14.99 -1.09 0.82
CA VAL A 67 -14.31 0.07 0.21
C VAL A 67 -13.29 -0.36 -0.84
N LEU A 68 -12.68 -1.54 -0.66
CA LEU A 68 -11.65 -2.05 -1.57
C LEU A 68 -12.26 -2.52 -2.89
N TYR A 69 -11.64 -2.13 -4.01
CA TYR A 69 -12.08 -2.57 -5.34
C TYR A 69 -12.00 -4.10 -5.48
N LYS A 70 -12.99 -4.69 -6.18
CA LYS A 70 -13.15 -6.14 -6.29
C LYS A 70 -11.94 -6.86 -6.89
N TYR A 71 -11.26 -6.22 -7.86
CA TYR A 71 -10.05 -6.76 -8.50
C TYR A 71 -8.75 -6.21 -7.91
N GLN A 72 -8.78 -5.66 -6.69
CA GLN A 72 -7.56 -5.34 -5.95
C GLN A 72 -7.05 -6.60 -5.24
N PHE A 73 -6.05 -7.24 -5.85
CA PHE A 73 -5.42 -8.46 -5.31
C PHE A 73 -4.22 -8.15 -4.40
N GLY A 74 -3.52 -7.04 -4.66
CA GLY A 74 -2.35 -6.62 -3.88
C GLY A 74 -2.72 -6.12 -2.49
N PHE A 75 -1.86 -6.41 -1.50
CA PHE A 75 -1.99 -5.96 -0.11
C PHE A 75 -3.33 -6.30 0.57
N ARG A 76 -4.00 -7.36 0.10
CA ARG A 76 -5.30 -7.79 0.62
C ARG A 76 -5.21 -9.20 1.19
N LYS A 77 -5.73 -9.39 2.41
CA LYS A 77 -5.76 -10.70 3.07
C LYS A 77 -6.66 -11.67 2.29
N GLY A 78 -6.14 -12.86 2.02
CA GLY A 78 -6.87 -13.93 1.30
C GLY A 78 -6.80 -13.82 -0.22
N TYR A 79 -6.06 -12.83 -0.76
CA TYR A 79 -5.83 -12.67 -2.18
C TYR A 79 -4.34 -12.88 -2.48
N SER A 80 -4.05 -13.38 -3.67
CA SER A 80 -2.69 -13.63 -4.15
C SER A 80 -2.48 -13.08 -5.55
N THR A 81 -1.21 -12.98 -5.95
CA THR A 81 -0.83 -12.67 -7.33
C THR A 81 -1.29 -13.76 -8.30
N THR A 82 -1.38 -15.01 -7.84
CA THR A 82 -1.90 -16.13 -8.65
C THR A 82 -3.37 -15.96 -8.98
N MET A 83 -4.20 -15.49 -8.04
CA MET A 83 -5.60 -15.18 -8.33
C MET A 83 -5.74 -14.06 -9.37
N ALA A 84 -4.89 -13.03 -9.29
CA ALA A 84 -4.89 -11.95 -10.29
C ALA A 84 -4.55 -12.48 -11.69
N LEU A 85 -3.58 -13.40 -11.80
CA LEU A 85 -3.23 -14.04 -13.06
C LEU A 85 -4.35 -14.92 -13.61
N ILE A 86 -4.96 -15.74 -12.76
CA ILE A 86 -6.10 -16.59 -13.14
C ILE A 86 -7.24 -15.73 -13.70
N GLU A 87 -7.58 -14.63 -13.03
CA GLU A 87 -8.62 -13.71 -13.49
C GLU A 87 -8.31 -13.14 -14.88
N ILE A 88 -7.09 -12.65 -15.10
CA ILE A 88 -6.67 -12.11 -16.40
C ILE A 88 -6.72 -13.20 -17.49
N VAL A 89 -6.17 -14.38 -17.22
CA VAL A 89 -6.13 -15.50 -18.18
C VAL A 89 -7.53 -15.96 -18.54
N ASN A 90 -8.43 -16.08 -17.56
CA ASN A 90 -9.83 -16.43 -17.80
C ASN A 90 -10.52 -15.38 -18.70
N ASN A 91 -10.33 -14.09 -18.40
CA ASN A 91 -10.92 -13.02 -19.20
C ASN A 91 -10.39 -13.02 -20.65
N ILE A 92 -9.09 -13.26 -20.85
CA ILE A 92 -8.49 -13.39 -22.19
C ILE A 92 -9.10 -14.60 -22.91
N LYS A 93 -9.16 -15.76 -22.25
CA LYS A 93 -9.69 -17.00 -22.82
C LYS A 93 -11.14 -16.84 -23.25
N THR A 94 -12.00 -16.32 -22.37
CA THR A 94 -13.42 -16.09 -22.67
C THR A 94 -13.60 -15.10 -23.82
N ALA A 95 -12.75 -14.09 -23.96
CA ALA A 95 -12.83 -13.17 -25.09
C ALA A 95 -12.43 -13.85 -26.41
N ILE A 96 -11.38 -14.67 -26.42
CA ILE A 96 -10.96 -15.45 -27.58
C ILE A 96 -12.05 -16.45 -28.00
N ASP A 97 -12.63 -17.18 -27.04
CA ASP A 97 -13.72 -18.14 -27.29
C ASP A 97 -14.95 -17.46 -27.92
N ASN A 98 -15.16 -16.17 -27.64
CA ASN A 98 -16.22 -15.34 -28.22
C ASN A 98 -15.80 -14.60 -29.50
N ASN A 99 -14.69 -14.98 -30.13
CA ASN A 99 -14.13 -14.33 -31.32
C ASN A 99 -13.89 -12.82 -31.16
N LYS A 100 -13.56 -12.36 -29.94
CA LYS A 100 -13.23 -10.96 -29.66
C LYS A 100 -11.71 -10.77 -29.65
N PHE A 101 -11.28 -9.57 -30.06
CA PHE A 101 -9.90 -9.13 -29.89
C PHE A 101 -9.64 -8.68 -28.45
N VAL A 102 -8.46 -9.02 -27.94
CA VAL A 102 -8.03 -8.64 -26.58
C VAL A 102 -6.79 -7.75 -26.65
N CYS A 103 -6.83 -6.63 -25.94
CA CYS A 103 -5.70 -5.73 -25.78
C CYS A 103 -5.43 -5.56 -24.27
N GLY A 104 -4.17 -5.74 -23.86
CA GLY A 104 -3.74 -5.53 -22.48
C GLY A 104 -2.96 -4.22 -22.34
N ILE A 105 -3.35 -3.38 -21.37
CA ILE A 105 -2.61 -2.17 -21.00
C ILE A 105 -2.04 -2.37 -19.60
N PHE A 106 -0.72 -2.31 -19.48
CA PHE A 106 -0.02 -2.44 -18.21
C PHE A 106 0.53 -1.08 -17.79
N LEU A 107 0.21 -0.67 -16.56
CA LEU A 107 0.61 0.61 -15.99
C LEU A 107 1.46 0.36 -14.75
N ASP A 108 2.60 1.05 -14.64
CA ASP A 108 3.45 1.04 -13.45
C ASP A 108 3.72 2.47 -13.00
N LEU A 109 3.67 2.71 -11.69
CA LEU A 109 3.88 4.03 -11.09
C LEU A 109 5.33 4.16 -10.62
N THR A 110 6.03 5.18 -11.11
CA THR A 110 7.38 5.49 -10.66
C THR A 110 7.34 6.07 -9.23
N LYS A 111 8.12 5.47 -8.31
CA LYS A 111 8.23 5.93 -6.92
C LYS A 111 6.86 6.14 -6.24
N ALA A 112 5.97 5.16 -6.38
CA ALA A 112 4.57 5.26 -5.94
C ALA A 112 4.37 5.71 -4.48
N PHE A 113 5.24 5.31 -3.54
CA PHE A 113 5.15 5.73 -2.14
C PHE A 113 5.71 7.14 -1.89
N ASP A 114 6.71 7.56 -2.67
CA ASP A 114 7.34 8.88 -2.53
C ASP A 114 6.51 9.99 -3.20
N THR A 115 5.58 9.62 -4.09
CA THR A 115 4.79 10.54 -4.94
C THR A 115 3.36 10.76 -4.44
N ILE A 116 3.02 10.25 -3.25
CA ILE A 116 1.66 10.38 -2.70
C ILE A 116 1.39 11.84 -2.29
N ASN A 117 0.37 12.44 -2.91
CA ASN A 117 -0.12 13.76 -2.51
C ASN A 117 -0.88 13.64 -1.18
N HIS A 118 -0.38 14.33 -0.15
CA HIS A 118 -0.91 14.24 1.21
C HIS A 118 -2.29 14.91 1.34
N GLN A 119 -2.58 15.96 0.57
CA GLN A 119 -3.89 16.61 0.58
C GLN A 119 -4.97 15.66 0.08
N ILE A 120 -4.75 15.05 -1.09
CA ILE A 120 -5.69 14.09 -1.69
C ILE A 120 -5.89 12.88 -0.76
N LEU A 121 -4.83 12.43 -0.09
CA LEU A 121 -4.94 11.33 0.87
C LEU A 121 -5.82 11.69 2.07
N LEU A 122 -5.65 12.88 2.64
CA LEU A 122 -6.45 13.34 3.77
C LEU A 122 -7.91 13.52 3.37
N ASP A 123 -8.19 14.12 2.21
CA ASP A 123 -9.54 14.30 1.70
C ASP A 123 -10.26 12.95 1.53
N LYS A 124 -9.55 11.91 1.09
CA LYS A 124 -10.08 10.53 1.00
C LYS A 124 -10.34 9.87 2.36
N LEU A 125 -9.69 10.30 3.43
CA LEU A 125 -9.87 9.74 4.78
C LEU A 125 -10.98 10.46 5.56
N HIS A 126 -11.34 11.69 5.17
CA HIS A 126 -12.41 12.46 5.79
C HIS A 126 -13.81 12.10 5.26
N HIS A 127 -13.90 11.38 4.14
CA HIS A 127 -15.14 10.97 3.48
C HIS A 127 -15.58 9.54 3.82
#